data_AF-A0A1C6D0P2-F1
#
_entry.id   AF-A0A1C6D0P2-F1
#
_cell.length_a   1.000
_cell.length_b   1.000
_cell.length_c   1.000
_cell.angle_alpha   90.00
_cell.angle_beta   90.00
_cell.angle_gamma   90.00
#
_symmetry.space_group_name_H-M   'P 1'
#
loop_
_entity.id
_entity.type
_entity.pdbx_description
1 polymer ?
#
loop_
_entity_poly.entity_id
_entity_poly.type
_entity_poly.pdbx_seq_one_letter_code
_entity_poly.pdbx_strand_id
1 'polypeptide(L)' 'MSEKKRDHRGRILHNGEMQLSDGRYRFKYADEMGKERCVYSWRLDHNDATPKGKRRTASLRELEKRI' A
#
# COMPACT_ATOMS: atom_id res chain seq x y z
N MET A 1 -13.90 19.18 2.89
CA MET A 1 -13.35 18.50 1.70
C MET A 1 -12.15 17.69 2.15
N SER A 2 -12.29 16.39 2.40
CA SER A 2 -11.13 15.56 2.77
C SER A 2 -10.23 15.42 1.55
N GLU A 3 -9.05 16.05 1.58
CA GLU A 3 -8.04 15.87 0.55
C GLU A 3 -7.64 14.39 0.50
N LYS A 4 -8.11 13.71 -0.55
CA LYS A 4 -7.73 12.34 -0.81
C LYS A 4 -6.27 12.34 -1.26
N LYS A 5 -5.42 11.59 -0.55
CA LYS A 5 -4.03 11.39 -0.95
C LYS A 5 -3.97 10.73 -2.31
N ARG A 6 -3.00 11.11 -3.12
CA ARG A 6 -2.77 10.53 -4.44
C ARG A 6 -1.35 10.02 -4.56
N ASP A 7 -1.17 8.95 -5.32
CA ASP A 7 0.15 8.45 -5.69
C ASP A 7 0.72 9.23 -6.90
N HIS A 8 1.99 9.00 -7.23
CA HIS A 8 2.67 9.62 -8.37
C HIS A 8 1.97 9.36 -9.71
N ARG A 9 1.17 8.28 -9.82
CA ARG A 9 0.37 7.95 -11.00
C ARG A 9 -1.04 8.56 -10.97
N GLY A 10 -1.34 9.40 -9.98
CA GLY A 10 -2.63 10.08 -9.85
C GLY A 10 -3.76 9.23 -9.29
N ARG A 11 -3.49 8.01 -8.81
CA ARG A 11 -4.53 7.16 -8.19
C ARG A 11 -4.78 7.60 -6.77
N ILE A 12 -6.02 7.44 -6.33
CA ILE A 12 -6.46 7.76 -4.98
C ILE A 12 -5.95 6.68 -4.02
N LEU A 13 -5.17 7.11 -3.04
CA LEU A 13 -4.76 6.29 -1.90
C LEU A 13 -5.84 6.32 -0.82
N HIS A 14 -6.11 5.16 -0.24
CA HIS A 14 -7.00 4.99 0.90
C HIS A 14 -6.35 5.48 2.21
N ASN A 15 -7.15 5.54 3.26
CA ASN A 15 -6.64 5.92 4.59
C ASN A 15 -5.63 4.88 5.07
N GLY A 16 -4.47 5.35 5.55
CA GLY A 16 -3.37 4.49 5.95
C GLY A 16 -2.43 4.11 4.80
N GLU A 17 -2.85 4.25 3.53
CA GLU A 17 -1.99 4.03 2.36
C GLU A 17 -1.09 5.24 2.10
N MET A 18 0.17 4.97 1.75
CA MET A 18 1.16 5.97 1.39
C MET A 18 2.14 5.41 0.37
N GLN A 19 2.47 6.19 -0.65
CA GLN A 19 3.58 5.85 -1.53
C GLN A 19 4.89 6.36 -0.93
N LEU A 20 5.89 5.50 -0.90
CA LEU A 20 7.26 5.82 -0.50
C LEU A 20 8.04 6.38 -1.70
N SER A 21 9.09 7.14 -1.42
CA SER A 21 9.96 7.73 -2.44
C SER A 21 10.67 6.71 -3.32
N ASP A 22 10.79 5.46 -2.88
CA ASP A 22 11.36 4.35 -3.66
C ASP A 22 10.36 3.67 -4.60
N GLY A 23 9.09 4.11 -4.60
CA GLY A 23 8.01 3.55 -5.40
C GLY A 23 7.24 2.40 -4.74
N ARG A 24 7.64 1.94 -3.54
CA ARG A 24 6.81 1.03 -2.74
C ARG A 24 5.61 1.73 -2.15
N TYR A 25 4.59 0.96 -1.83
CA TYR A 25 3.47 1.39 -1.03
C TYR A 25 3.60 0.85 0.39
N ARG A 26 3.17 1.68 1.34
CA ARG A 26 3.04 1.35 2.76
C ARG A 26 1.59 1.49 3.15
N PHE A 27 1.08 0.54 3.93
CA PHE A 27 -0.21 0.64 4.59
C PHE A 27 0.01 0.56 6.10
N LYS A 28 -0.41 1.61 6.81
CA LYS A 28 -0.37 1.71 8.27
C LYS A 28 -1.75 1.41 8.83
N TYR A 29 -1.83 0.46 9.75
CA TYR A 29 -3.06 0.09 10.46
C TYR A 29 -2.79 -0.12 11.95
N ALA A 30 -3.85 -0.08 12.75
CA ALA A 30 -3.82 -0.50 14.15
C ALA A 30 -4.35 -1.93 14.22
N ASP A 31 -3.57 -2.83 14.82
CA ASP A 31 -3.95 -4.22 15.04
C ASP A 31 -5.02 -4.32 16.15
N GLU A 32 -5.61 -5.49 16.38
CA GLU A 32 -6.64 -5.69 17.43
C GLU A 32 -6.14 -5.32 18.84
N MET A 33 -4.83 -5.39 19.06
CA MET A 33 -4.17 -4.95 20.30
C MET A 33 -3.91 -3.43 20.38
N GLY A 34 -4.38 -2.64 19.41
CA GLY A 34 -4.11 -1.20 19.30
C GLY A 34 -2.66 -0.86 18.92
N LYS A 35 -1.86 -1.87 18.53
CA LYS A 35 -0.46 -1.67 18.11
C LYS A 35 -0.41 -1.25 16.65
N GLU A 36 0.36 -0.21 16.38
CA GLU A 36 0.57 0.27 15.02
C GLU A 36 1.43 -0.72 14.23
N ARG A 37 0.87 -1.23 13.14
CA ARG A 37 1.53 -2.12 12.19
C ARG A 37 1.64 -1.45 10.84
N CYS A 38 2.66 -1.87 10.10
CA CYS A 38 2.96 -1.33 8.78
C CYS A 38 3.29 -2.48 7.85
N VAL A 39 2.54 -2.61 6.77
CA VAL A 39 2.85 -3.52 5.67
C VAL A 39 3.37 -2.75 4.48
N TYR A 40 4.20 -3.41 3.69
CA TYR A 40 4.88 -2.84 2.54
C TYR A 40 4.67 -3.72 1.33
N SER A 41 4.42 -3.12 0.17
CA SER A 41 4.36 -3.84 -1.10
C SER A 41 4.84 -2.96 -2.25
N TRP A 42 5.41 -3.57 -3.28
CA TRP A 42 5.76 -2.88 -4.52
C TRP A 42 4.55 -2.50 -5.37
N ARG A 43 3.39 -3.09 -5.06
CA ARG A 43 2.17 -3.01 -5.85
C ARG A 43 1.04 -2.51 -4.99
N LEU A 44 0.27 -1.55 -5.49
CA LEU A 44 -0.91 -1.05 -4.79
C LEU A 44 -2.06 -2.04 -4.96
N ASP A 45 -2.32 -2.43 -6.21
CA ASP A 45 -3.39 -3.35 -6.58
C ASP A 45 -2.85 -4.59 -7.31
N HIS A 46 -3.65 -5.66 -7.33
CA HIS A 46 -3.31 -6.92 -8.00
C HIS A 46 -2.99 -6.75 -9.49
N ASN A 47 -3.60 -5.74 -10.14
CA ASN A 47 -3.36 -5.39 -11.54
C ASN A 47 -2.00 -4.73 -11.80
N ASP A 48 -1.29 -4.27 -10.77
CA ASP A 48 0.02 -3.66 -10.97
C ASP A 48 1.08 -4.70 -11.38
N ALA A 49 1.95 -4.31 -12.30
CA ALA A 49 3.12 -5.08 -12.67
C ALA A 49 4.15 -5.08 -11.52
N THR A 50 4.76 -6.23 -11.25
CA THR A 50 5.88 -6.29 -10.31
C THR A 50 7.12 -5.68 -10.98
N PRO A 51 7.84 -4.77 -10.30
CA PRO A 51 9.07 -4.20 -10.86
C PRO A 51 10.09 -5.31 -11.21
N LYS A 52 10.79 -5.12 -12.32
CA LYS A 52 11.74 -6.10 -12.88
C LYS A 52 12.80 -6.47 -11.83
N GLY A 53 12.99 -7.77 -11.61
CA GLY A 53 13.96 -8.30 -10.63
C GLY A 53 13.48 -8.34 -9.17
N LYS A 54 12.21 -8.02 -8.89
CA LYS A 54 11.61 -8.21 -7.55
C LYS A 54 10.72 -9.45 -7.53
N ARG A 55 10.64 -10.09 -6.36
CA ARG A 55 9.72 -11.21 -6.14
C ARG A 55 8.28 -10.73 -6.24
N ARG A 56 7.44 -11.51 -6.90
CA ARG A 56 6.00 -11.27 -6.96
C ARG A 56 5.40 -11.52 -5.58
N THR A 57 5.22 -10.46 -4.81
CA THR A 57 4.51 -10.46 -3.52
C THR A 57 3.06 -10.04 -3.72
N ALA A 58 2.18 -10.35 -2.78
CA ALA A 58 0.81 -9.82 -2.75
C ALA A 58 0.83 -8.28 -2.83
N SER A 59 -0.20 -7.71 -3.46
CA SER A 59 -0.41 -6.26 -3.49
C SER A 59 -0.78 -5.73 -2.11
N LEU A 60 -0.61 -4.42 -1.90
CA LEU A 60 -0.92 -3.77 -0.63
C LEU A 60 -2.37 -4.03 -0.21
N ARG A 61 -3.32 -3.94 -1.17
CA ARG A 61 -4.75 -4.20 -0.93
C ARG A 61 -5.06 -5.66 -0.65
N GLU A 62 -4.34 -6.59 -1.25
CA GLU A 62 -4.47 -8.02 -0.90
C GLU A 62 -3.93 -8.30 0.50
N LEU A 63 -2.87 -7.61 0.93
CA LEU A 63 -2.35 -7.71 2.29
C LEU A 63 -3.32 -7.08 3.29
N GLU A 64 -3.88 -5.91 2.98
CA GLU A 64 -4.93 -5.25 3.78
C GLU A 64 -6.15 -6.15 3.97
N LYS A 65 -6.65 -6.79 2.91
CA LYS A 65 -7.81 -7.71 3.01
C LYS A 65 -7.58 -8.96 3.87
N ARG A 66 -6.32 -9.27 4.20
CA ARG A 66 -5.94 -10.44 5.00
C ARG A 66 -5.68 -10.10 6.47
N ILE A 67 -5.70 -8.81 6.81
CA ILE A 67 -5.64 -8.27 8.16
C ILE A 67 -7.07 -8.11 8.65
#